data_AF-A0A9N9A024-F1
#
_entry.id   AF-A0A9N9A024-F1
#
_cell.length_a   1.000
_cell.length_b   1.000
_cell.length_c   1.000
_cell.angle_alpha   90.00
_cell.angle_beta   90.00
_cell.angle_gamma   90.00
#
_symmetry.space_group_name_H-M   'P 1'
#
loop_
_entity.id
_entity.type
_entity.pdbx_description
1 polymer ?
#
loop_
_entity_poly.entity_id
_entity_poly.type
_entity_poly.pdbx_seq_one_letter_code
_entity_poly.pdbx_strand_id
1 'polypeptide(L)'
;MNRERDKEIVKKAAVRGKIKSVDYVTTENNKNYAIVINKVASLYAIRVINYDEDENEIKIKAVKRFPDLMGFYRTKELANEELEKIKSNSELINQCQYEIETQEDDVENILLIGRTGGGKSTLANVISNTDEFGESGSSVSKTKRFQTKDFTWNGTKYRIVDTIGVGDTKNSEEEVLYMIGEAVHSMKKGIKQVFVIIGGRFTKEEVETFDLLKKAIFESGITKYTTIVRTRFEDFENPEECNKDKENLKNENKKIFKLVDSCNDIVYVNNPPLSKRRLEDNKKDRENSRKILLKYLNYCGDNYKVDNWDNICVRVNDFMNVKNLKVKEYEDIANASSLNVITENRIKREIKEMEKRVIEEVKEVRNQSRETEVRARVKIPLFADIELLTNVKGGCCSII
;
A
#
# COMPACT_ATOMS: atom_id res chain seq x y z
N MET A 1 25.83 -24.40 -16.87
CA MET A 1 25.06 -23.71 -15.81
C MET A 1 25.88 -23.73 -14.53
N ASN A 2 26.38 -22.58 -14.09
CA ASN A 2 26.96 -22.47 -12.76
C ASN A 2 25.80 -22.32 -11.76
N ARG A 3 25.26 -23.46 -11.30
CA ARG A 3 24.01 -23.53 -10.51
C ARG A 3 24.05 -22.70 -9.23
N GLU A 4 25.23 -22.44 -8.66
CA GLU A 4 25.36 -21.61 -7.46
C GLU A 4 25.27 -20.12 -7.79
N ARG A 5 26.01 -19.67 -8.81
CA ARG A 5 25.93 -18.29 -9.35
C ARG A 5 24.50 -17.89 -9.71
N ASP A 6 23.80 -18.76 -10.45
CA ASP A 6 22.41 -18.52 -10.85
C ASP A 6 21.49 -18.35 -9.61
N LYS A 7 21.65 -19.21 -8.60
CA LYS A 7 20.85 -19.17 -7.36
C LYS A 7 21.14 -17.91 -6.56
N GLU A 8 22.39 -17.50 -6.47
CA GLU A 8 22.79 -16.30 -5.72
C GLU A 8 22.24 -15.04 -6.38
N ILE A 9 22.38 -14.90 -7.70
CA ILE A 9 21.82 -13.76 -8.45
C ILE A 9 20.30 -13.70 -8.28
N VAL A 10 19.59 -14.81 -8.50
CA VAL A 10 18.12 -14.90 -8.36
C VAL A 10 17.68 -14.51 -6.95
N LYS A 11 18.40 -15.00 -5.92
CA LYS A 11 18.10 -14.71 -4.51
C LYS A 11 18.34 -13.24 -4.18
N LYS A 12 19.50 -12.69 -4.53
CA LYS A 12 19.87 -11.28 -4.25
C LYS A 12 19.01 -10.30 -5.05
N ALA A 13 18.55 -10.67 -6.24
CA ALA A 13 17.60 -9.90 -7.04
C ALA A 13 16.12 -10.08 -6.61
N ALA A 14 15.87 -10.87 -5.57
CA ALA A 14 14.54 -11.20 -5.06
C ALA A 14 13.57 -11.74 -6.13
N VAL A 15 14.08 -12.49 -7.12
CA VAL A 15 13.23 -13.08 -8.17
C VAL A 15 12.56 -14.33 -7.61
N ARG A 16 11.22 -14.31 -7.54
CA ARG A 16 10.39 -15.41 -7.05
C ARG A 16 9.76 -16.22 -8.20
N GLY A 17 9.07 -17.28 -7.85
CA GLY A 17 8.43 -18.20 -8.80
C GLY A 17 9.38 -19.29 -9.31
N LYS A 18 8.89 -20.11 -10.24
CA LYS A 18 9.68 -21.23 -10.79
C LYS A 18 10.62 -20.71 -11.87
N ILE A 19 11.92 -20.60 -11.57
CA ILE A 19 12.95 -20.22 -12.54
C ILE A 19 13.00 -21.25 -13.68
N LYS A 20 13.05 -20.76 -14.91
CA LYS A 20 13.00 -21.54 -16.15
C LYS A 20 14.31 -21.50 -16.92
N SER A 21 14.97 -20.35 -16.92
CA SER A 21 16.32 -20.16 -17.43
C SER A 21 16.97 -18.94 -16.78
N VAL A 22 18.30 -18.94 -16.79
CA VAL A 22 19.14 -17.78 -16.49
C VAL A 22 20.16 -17.71 -17.61
N ASP A 23 20.14 -16.60 -18.33
CA ASP A 23 20.99 -16.31 -19.46
C ASP A 23 21.84 -15.08 -19.14
N TYR A 24 22.96 -14.91 -19.83
CA TYR A 24 23.89 -13.81 -19.52
C TYR A 24 24.22 -13.02 -20.78
N VAL A 25 24.27 -11.69 -20.64
CA VAL A 25 24.65 -10.75 -21.69
C VAL A 25 25.57 -9.71 -21.09
N THR A 26 26.67 -9.42 -21.77
CA THR A 26 27.54 -8.29 -21.44
C THR A 26 27.39 -7.25 -22.53
N THR A 27 27.11 -5.99 -22.15
CA THR A 27 26.98 -4.90 -23.13
C THR A 27 28.35 -4.36 -23.52
N GLU A 28 28.39 -3.57 -24.60
CA GLU A 28 29.62 -2.90 -25.08
C GLU A 28 30.28 -2.01 -24.02
N ASN A 29 29.51 -1.48 -23.07
CA ASN A 29 30.02 -0.70 -21.94
C ASN A 29 30.48 -1.57 -20.75
N ASN A 30 30.80 -2.84 -20.97
CA ASN A 30 31.24 -3.81 -19.95
C ASN A 30 30.26 -4.01 -18.78
N LYS A 31 28.96 -3.76 -18.98
CA LYS A 31 27.94 -4.05 -17.96
C LYS A 31 27.44 -5.48 -18.11
N ASN A 32 27.43 -6.23 -17.02
CA ASN A 32 26.98 -7.61 -17.01
C ASN A 32 25.51 -7.70 -16.62
N TYR A 33 24.75 -8.45 -17.41
CA TYR A 33 23.34 -8.69 -17.20
C TYR A 33 23.05 -10.18 -17.09
N ALA A 34 22.21 -10.56 -16.12
CA ALA A 34 21.56 -11.86 -16.06
C ALA A 34 20.10 -11.69 -16.49
N ILE A 35 19.69 -12.40 -17.53
CA ILE A 35 18.32 -12.42 -18.03
C ILE A 35 17.65 -13.68 -17.49
N VAL A 36 16.71 -13.52 -16.56
CA VAL A 36 16.02 -14.61 -15.88
C VAL A 36 14.61 -14.75 -16.44
N ILE A 37 14.27 -15.94 -16.91
CA ILE A 37 12.88 -16.29 -17.20
C ILE A 37 12.32 -17.04 -16.00
N ASN A 38 11.28 -16.49 -15.39
CA ASN A 38 10.58 -17.13 -14.27
C ASN A 38 9.09 -17.31 -14.58
N LYS A 39 8.50 -18.38 -14.06
CA LYS A 39 7.05 -18.60 -14.14
C LYS A 39 6.36 -17.92 -12.95
N VAL A 40 5.46 -16.99 -13.25
CA VAL A 40 4.58 -16.30 -12.30
C VAL A 40 3.16 -16.75 -12.60
N ALA A 41 2.57 -17.50 -11.67
CA ALA A 41 1.28 -18.15 -11.89
C ALA A 41 1.26 -19.01 -13.18
N SER A 42 0.39 -18.69 -14.14
CA SER A 42 0.29 -19.37 -15.44
C SER A 42 1.17 -18.75 -16.52
N LEU A 43 1.79 -17.60 -16.27
CA LEU A 43 2.55 -16.83 -17.27
C LEU A 43 4.06 -16.89 -17.02
N TYR A 44 4.83 -16.46 -18.02
CA TYR A 44 6.28 -16.35 -17.98
C TYR A 44 6.68 -14.88 -17.97
N ALA A 45 7.60 -14.50 -17.09
CA ALA A 45 8.14 -13.15 -17.02
C ALA A 45 9.64 -13.19 -17.32
N ILE A 46 10.13 -12.12 -17.92
CA ILE A 46 11.57 -11.92 -18.15
C ILE A 46 12.07 -10.84 -17.18
N ARG A 47 13.23 -11.07 -16.58
CA ARG A 47 13.90 -10.15 -15.64
C ARG A 47 15.31 -9.88 -16.15
N VAL A 48 15.72 -8.62 -16.23
CA VAL A 48 17.09 -8.26 -16.63
C VAL A 48 17.81 -7.67 -15.43
N ILE A 49 18.83 -8.36 -14.95
CA ILE A 49 19.49 -8.07 -13.67
C ILE A 49 20.91 -7.59 -13.97
N ASN A 50 21.22 -6.33 -13.68
CA ASN A 50 22.59 -5.83 -13.71
C ASN A 50 23.32 -6.25 -12.42
N TYR A 51 24.50 -6.83 -12.56
CA TYR A 51 25.31 -7.26 -11.42
C TYR A 51 26.79 -7.04 -11.68
N ASP A 52 27.54 -6.76 -10.61
CA ASP A 52 28.98 -6.89 -10.59
C ASP A 52 29.34 -8.20 -9.88
N GLU A 53 30.44 -8.83 -10.29
CA GLU A 53 30.96 -10.05 -9.69
C GLU A 53 32.46 -9.89 -9.51
N ASP A 54 32.88 -9.88 -8.25
CA ASP A 54 34.28 -9.94 -7.83
C ASP A 54 34.58 -11.36 -7.31
N GLU A 55 35.86 -11.71 -7.09
CA GLU A 55 36.30 -13.09 -6.76
C GLU A 55 35.54 -13.76 -5.59
N ASN A 56 34.92 -13.00 -4.70
CA ASN A 56 34.22 -13.50 -3.52
C ASN A 56 32.77 -13.01 -3.36
N GLU A 57 32.26 -12.14 -4.24
CA GLU A 57 30.94 -11.53 -4.02
C GLU A 57 30.23 -11.12 -5.31
N ILE A 58 28.95 -11.51 -5.42
CA ILE A 58 28.03 -10.99 -6.43
C ILE A 58 27.24 -9.80 -5.85
N LYS A 59 27.35 -8.63 -6.46
CA LYS A 59 26.61 -7.43 -6.06
C LYS A 59 25.59 -7.04 -7.12
N ILE A 60 24.31 -7.12 -6.78
CA ILE A 60 23.24 -6.66 -7.68
C ILE A 60 23.25 -5.14 -7.74
N LYS A 61 23.42 -4.59 -8.95
CA LYS A 61 23.39 -3.15 -9.24
C LYS A 61 22.01 -2.68 -9.66
N ALA A 62 21.29 -3.51 -10.40
CA ALA A 62 19.95 -3.18 -10.85
C ALA A 62 19.12 -4.43 -11.13
N VAL A 63 17.81 -4.31 -11.00
CA VAL A 63 16.86 -5.26 -11.58
C VAL A 63 15.90 -4.45 -12.45
N LYS A 64 16.06 -4.52 -13.77
CA LYS A 64 15.18 -3.82 -14.71
C LYS A 64 13.84 -4.55 -14.77
N ARG A 65 12.77 -3.81 -14.51
CA ARG A 65 11.37 -4.27 -14.63
C ARG A 65 10.57 -3.15 -15.29
N PHE A 66 9.91 -3.43 -16.41
CA PHE A 66 8.94 -2.50 -17.00
C PHE A 66 7.68 -3.24 -17.46
N PRO A 67 6.49 -2.61 -17.33
CA PRO A 67 5.24 -3.12 -17.91
C PRO A 67 5.28 -3.24 -19.44
N ASP A 68 6.05 -2.37 -20.11
CA ASP A 68 5.87 -2.15 -21.56
C ASP A 68 6.93 -2.80 -22.47
N LEU A 69 8.09 -3.20 -21.95
CA LEU A 69 9.10 -3.92 -22.75
C LEU A 69 9.23 -5.41 -22.43
N MET A 70 8.78 -5.85 -21.24
CA MET A 70 9.02 -7.20 -20.72
C MET A 70 7.76 -7.74 -20.06
N GLY A 71 6.71 -7.83 -20.86
CA GLY A 71 5.40 -8.28 -20.45
C GLY A 71 5.39 -9.71 -19.90
N PHE A 72 4.20 -10.15 -19.51
CA PHE A 72 3.97 -11.56 -19.21
C PHE A 72 3.65 -12.32 -20.49
N TYR A 73 4.41 -13.36 -20.77
CA TYR A 73 4.23 -14.24 -21.92
C TYR A 73 3.35 -15.42 -21.55
N ARG A 74 2.45 -15.80 -22.46
CA ARG A 74 1.54 -16.94 -22.27
C ARG A 74 2.29 -18.27 -22.29
N THR A 75 3.40 -18.35 -23.00
CA THR A 75 4.18 -19.57 -23.19
C THR A 75 5.67 -19.32 -22.94
N LYS A 76 6.42 -20.40 -22.71
CA LYS A 76 7.87 -20.29 -22.50
C LYS A 76 8.56 -19.90 -23.81
N GLU A 77 8.01 -20.35 -24.92
CA GLU A 77 8.51 -20.14 -26.29
C GLU A 77 8.49 -18.65 -26.63
N LEU A 78 7.38 -17.95 -26.37
CA LEU A 78 7.28 -16.50 -26.57
C LEU A 78 8.26 -15.72 -25.70
N ALA A 79 8.48 -16.15 -24.45
CA ALA A 79 9.47 -15.54 -23.57
C ALA A 79 10.91 -15.76 -24.09
N ASN A 80 11.18 -16.94 -24.64
CA ASN A 80 12.47 -17.25 -25.25
C ASN A 80 12.69 -16.44 -26.55
N GLU A 81 11.66 -16.27 -27.37
CA GLU A 81 11.75 -15.43 -28.58
C GLU A 81 12.16 -14.00 -28.22
N GLU A 82 11.58 -13.42 -27.17
CA GLU A 82 11.97 -12.09 -26.72
C GLU A 82 13.38 -12.07 -26.12
N LEU A 83 13.76 -13.08 -25.36
CA LEU A 83 15.12 -13.25 -24.85
C LEU A 83 16.16 -13.22 -25.99
N GLU A 84 15.90 -13.91 -27.09
CA GLU A 84 16.81 -13.94 -28.24
C GLU A 84 16.89 -12.58 -28.96
N LYS A 85 15.80 -11.80 -29.00
CA LYS A 85 15.85 -10.41 -29.49
C LYS A 85 16.75 -9.53 -28.62
N ILE A 86 16.69 -9.69 -27.30
CA ILE A 86 17.52 -8.91 -26.36
C ILE A 86 18.99 -9.31 -26.45
N LYS A 87 19.27 -10.60 -26.62
CA LYS A 87 20.63 -11.08 -26.84
C LYS A 87 21.22 -10.57 -28.16
N SER A 88 20.42 -10.54 -29.22
CA SER A 88 20.86 -10.07 -30.55
C SER A 88 20.98 -8.55 -30.64
N ASN A 89 20.23 -7.80 -29.83
CA ASN A 89 20.35 -6.35 -29.72
C ASN A 89 20.41 -5.91 -28.26
N SER A 90 21.63 -5.82 -27.72
CA SER A 90 21.85 -5.38 -26.34
C SER A 90 21.46 -3.92 -26.08
N GLU A 91 21.25 -3.09 -27.11
CA GLU A 91 20.70 -1.74 -26.95
C GLU A 91 19.24 -1.75 -26.48
N LEU A 92 18.49 -2.84 -26.71
CA LEU A 92 17.17 -3.02 -26.11
C LEU A 92 17.25 -3.00 -24.58
N ILE A 93 18.38 -3.42 -24.02
CA ILE A 93 18.65 -3.27 -22.57
C ILE A 93 18.78 -1.79 -22.23
N ASN A 94 19.32 -0.93 -23.08
CA ASN A 94 19.45 0.51 -22.80
C ASN A 94 18.10 1.24 -22.94
N GLN A 95 17.20 0.75 -23.79
CA GLN A 95 15.80 1.18 -23.84
C GLN A 95 15.05 0.82 -22.54
N CYS A 96 15.50 -0.23 -21.85
CA CYS A 96 15.09 -0.46 -20.47
C CYS A 96 15.77 0.61 -19.59
N GLN A 97 15.05 1.70 -19.29
CA GLN A 97 15.54 2.72 -18.36
C GLN A 97 15.89 2.06 -17.00
N TYR A 98 16.95 2.56 -16.36
CA TYR A 98 17.29 2.15 -15.00
C TYR A 98 16.26 2.76 -14.06
N GLU A 99 15.61 1.91 -13.27
CA GLU A 99 15.79 1.85 -11.83
C GLU A 99 15.10 0.55 -11.36
N ILE A 100 15.38 0.10 -10.14
CA ILE A 100 14.28 -0.53 -9.42
C ILE A 100 13.21 0.54 -9.44
N GLU A 101 12.19 0.44 -10.30
CA GLU A 101 11.13 1.44 -10.26
C GLU A 101 10.26 1.20 -9.01
N THR A 102 10.85 1.39 -7.84
CA THR A 102 10.31 2.30 -6.83
C THR A 102 10.36 3.74 -7.29
N GLN A 103 10.82 4.03 -8.53
CA GLN A 103 10.79 5.35 -9.15
C GLN A 103 9.57 6.04 -8.64
N GLU A 104 9.93 7.10 -7.94
CA GLU A 104 9.09 8.09 -7.35
C GLU A 104 8.00 8.35 -8.37
N ASP A 105 6.88 7.68 -8.17
CA ASP A 105 5.66 8.44 -8.16
C ASP A 105 5.99 9.52 -7.12
N ASP A 106 6.50 10.68 -7.57
CA ASP A 106 6.87 11.82 -6.72
C ASP A 106 5.58 12.48 -6.23
N VAL A 107 4.76 11.62 -5.66
CA VAL A 107 3.35 11.75 -5.45
C VAL A 107 3.13 11.22 -4.06
N GLU A 108 2.79 12.16 -3.20
CA GLU A 108 2.53 11.88 -1.81
C GLU A 108 1.17 11.19 -1.68
N ASN A 109 1.21 9.92 -1.27
CA ASN A 109 0.01 9.09 -1.22
C ASN A 109 -0.76 9.29 0.08
N ILE A 110 -2.03 9.67 -0.04
CA ILE A 110 -2.97 9.86 1.05
C ILE A 110 -4.01 8.74 0.98
N LEU A 111 -3.99 7.85 1.96
CA LEU A 111 -4.90 6.70 2.02
C LEU A 111 -6.14 7.04 2.85
N LEU A 112 -7.33 6.95 2.27
CA LEU A 112 -8.60 7.16 2.98
C LEU A 112 -9.18 5.84 3.45
N ILE A 113 -9.56 5.78 4.72
CA ILE A 113 -10.17 4.60 5.35
C ILE A 113 -11.34 5.03 6.22
N GLY A 114 -12.37 4.20 6.35
CA GLY A 114 -13.55 4.48 7.15
C GLY A 114 -14.78 3.83 6.54
N ARG A 115 -15.82 3.63 7.34
CA ARG A 115 -17.03 2.91 6.90
C ARG A 115 -17.70 3.55 5.68
N THR A 116 -18.44 2.76 4.91
CA THR A 116 -19.33 3.29 3.87
C THR A 116 -20.29 4.34 4.44
N GLY A 117 -20.47 5.44 3.70
CA GLY A 117 -21.28 6.58 4.13
C GLY A 117 -20.61 7.50 5.15
N GLY A 118 -19.35 7.28 5.54
CA GLY A 118 -18.57 8.19 6.40
C GLY A 118 -18.11 9.49 5.71
N GLY A 119 -18.27 9.59 4.39
CA GLY A 119 -17.88 10.77 3.60
C GLY A 119 -16.47 10.70 2.98
N LYS A 120 -15.87 9.51 2.83
CA LYS A 120 -14.54 9.33 2.21
C LYS A 120 -14.47 9.90 0.79
N SER A 121 -15.37 9.49 -0.08
CA SER A 121 -15.43 9.94 -1.48
C SER A 121 -15.69 11.45 -1.59
N THR A 122 -16.55 12.00 -0.71
CA THR A 122 -16.75 13.44 -0.60
C THR A 122 -15.48 14.17 -0.16
N LEU A 123 -14.78 13.65 0.85
CA LEU A 123 -13.49 14.21 1.28
C LEU A 123 -12.45 14.14 0.16
N ALA A 124 -12.40 13.03 -0.58
CA ALA A 124 -11.53 12.85 -1.73
C ALA A 124 -11.78 13.95 -2.77
N ASN A 125 -13.04 14.15 -3.17
CA ASN A 125 -13.45 15.25 -4.06
C ASN A 125 -13.04 16.64 -3.53
N VAL A 126 -13.27 16.91 -2.25
CA VAL A 126 -12.93 18.20 -1.63
C VAL A 126 -11.41 18.44 -1.63
N ILE A 127 -10.61 17.44 -1.26
CA ILE A 127 -9.15 17.58 -1.16
C ILE A 127 -8.44 17.48 -2.51
N SER A 128 -9.01 16.86 -3.55
CA SER A 128 -8.52 16.97 -4.93
C SER A 128 -9.10 18.14 -5.74
N ASN A 129 -10.18 18.79 -5.26
CA ASN A 129 -10.95 19.81 -5.97
C ASN A 129 -11.58 19.26 -7.27
N THR A 130 -12.25 18.12 -7.16
CA THR A 130 -12.84 17.38 -8.29
C THR A 130 -14.20 16.81 -7.90
N ASP A 131 -14.98 16.33 -8.87
CA ASP A 131 -16.22 15.57 -8.63
C ASP A 131 -16.15 14.14 -9.21
N GLU A 132 -14.94 13.55 -9.24
CA GLU A 132 -14.67 12.27 -9.91
C GLU A 132 -14.96 11.05 -9.03
N PHE A 133 -14.97 11.22 -7.69
CA PHE A 133 -15.39 10.17 -6.78
C PHE A 133 -16.92 10.25 -6.64
N GLY A 134 -17.60 9.12 -6.86
CA GLY A 134 -19.06 9.06 -6.75
C GLY A 134 -19.53 9.32 -5.31
N GLU A 135 -20.14 10.48 -5.05
CA GLU A 135 -20.61 10.84 -3.69
C GLU A 135 -21.92 10.13 -3.29
N SER A 136 -22.70 9.66 -4.27
CA SER A 136 -23.94 8.90 -4.06
C SER A 136 -23.69 7.39 -4.09
N GLY A 137 -24.48 6.61 -3.35
CA GLY A 137 -24.50 5.14 -3.37
C GLY A 137 -24.90 4.51 -4.73
N SER A 138 -24.76 5.26 -5.82
CA SER A 138 -24.94 4.84 -7.20
C SER A 138 -23.71 4.07 -7.68
N SER A 139 -23.87 2.74 -7.72
CA SER A 139 -23.16 1.76 -8.57
C SER A 139 -21.81 2.22 -9.15
N VAL A 140 -20.83 2.49 -8.29
CA VAL A 140 -19.42 2.39 -8.72
C VAL A 140 -19.24 0.96 -9.21
N SER A 141 -18.59 0.77 -10.36
CA SER A 141 -18.34 -0.56 -10.92
C SER A 141 -17.93 -1.51 -9.80
N LYS A 142 -18.76 -2.53 -9.54
CA LYS A 142 -18.61 -3.50 -8.43
C LYS A 142 -17.27 -4.26 -8.46
N THR A 143 -16.43 -4.02 -9.46
CA THR A 143 -15.14 -4.68 -9.69
C THR A 143 -13.94 -3.91 -9.14
N LYS A 144 -14.00 -2.59 -8.91
CA LYS A 144 -12.87 -1.82 -8.35
C LYS A 144 -13.01 -1.69 -6.82
N ARG A 145 -11.94 -2.04 -6.09
CA ARG A 145 -11.88 -1.98 -4.61
C ARG A 145 -11.32 -0.66 -4.08
N PHE A 146 -10.82 0.21 -4.96
CA PHE A 146 -10.40 1.57 -4.62
C PHE A 146 -10.49 2.50 -5.84
N GLN A 147 -10.51 3.80 -5.59
CA GLN A 147 -10.41 4.87 -6.58
C GLN A 147 -9.21 5.75 -6.24
N THR A 148 -8.57 6.34 -7.25
CA THR A 148 -7.40 7.20 -7.06
C THR A 148 -7.54 8.49 -7.85
N LYS A 149 -7.04 9.59 -7.28
CA LYS A 149 -6.95 10.86 -7.98
C LYS A 149 -5.67 11.59 -7.61
N ASP A 150 -4.95 12.01 -8.64
CA ASP A 150 -3.78 12.87 -8.49
C ASP A 150 -4.22 14.35 -8.49
N PHE A 151 -3.59 15.15 -7.63
CA PHE A 151 -3.74 16.60 -7.59
C PHE A 151 -2.41 17.24 -7.18
N THR A 152 -2.30 18.57 -7.33
CA THR A 152 -1.08 19.31 -6.98
C THR A 152 -1.41 20.43 -6.01
N TRP A 153 -0.58 20.58 -4.99
CA TRP A 153 -0.68 21.64 -4.00
C TRP A 153 0.72 22.10 -3.61
N ASN A 154 0.96 23.42 -3.63
CA ASN A 154 2.26 24.03 -3.32
C ASN A 154 3.47 23.40 -4.06
N GLY A 155 3.27 22.98 -5.31
CA GLY A 155 4.31 22.33 -6.12
C GLY A 155 4.52 20.84 -5.80
N THR A 156 3.90 20.31 -4.75
CA THR A 156 3.92 18.87 -4.43
C THR A 156 2.74 18.17 -5.09
N LYS A 157 3.00 17.05 -5.77
CA LYS A 157 1.96 16.19 -6.33
C LYS A 157 1.50 15.23 -5.23
N TYR A 158 0.19 15.01 -5.13
CA TYR A 158 -0.44 14.14 -4.17
C TYR A 158 -1.37 13.17 -4.89
N ARG A 159 -1.54 11.98 -4.33
CA ARG A 159 -2.55 11.00 -4.78
C ARG A 159 -3.45 10.66 -3.61
N ILE A 160 -4.75 10.89 -3.77
CA ILE A 160 -5.74 10.36 -2.85
C ILE A 160 -6.11 8.96 -3.30
N VAL A 161 -6.09 8.02 -2.37
CA VAL A 161 -6.52 6.64 -2.56
C VAL A 161 -7.77 6.42 -1.70
N ASP A 162 -8.95 6.47 -2.32
CA ASP A 162 -10.23 6.18 -1.67
C ASP A 162 -10.49 4.68 -1.69
N THR A 163 -10.54 4.05 -0.52
CA THR A 163 -10.75 2.61 -0.41
C THR A 163 -12.25 2.29 -0.32
N ILE A 164 -12.75 1.53 -1.30
CA ILE A 164 -14.16 1.16 -1.36
C ILE A 164 -14.41 0.03 -0.35
N GLY A 165 -15.37 0.23 0.55
CA GLY A 165 -15.83 -0.79 1.48
C GLY A 165 -14.94 -1.05 2.71
N VAL A 166 -13.76 -0.43 2.86
CA VAL A 166 -12.91 -0.65 4.05
C VAL A 166 -13.60 -0.13 5.30
N GLY A 167 -14.09 -1.05 6.10
CA GLY A 167 -14.78 -0.79 7.36
C GLY A 167 -16.29 -0.99 7.34
N ASP A 168 -16.78 -1.68 6.31
CA ASP A 168 -18.09 -2.32 6.36
C ASP A 168 -18.01 -3.64 7.16
N THR A 169 -19.07 -3.98 7.89
CA THR A 169 -19.20 -5.14 8.82
C THR A 169 -18.92 -6.52 8.23
N LYS A 170 -18.57 -6.63 6.95
CA LYS A 170 -18.41 -7.89 6.22
C LYS A 170 -16.98 -8.17 5.77
N ASN A 171 -16.04 -7.24 5.95
CA ASN A 171 -14.69 -7.45 5.43
C ASN A 171 -13.88 -8.39 6.33
N SER A 172 -13.37 -9.45 5.71
CA SER A 172 -12.39 -10.36 6.29
C SER A 172 -11.01 -9.72 6.37
N GLU A 173 -10.14 -10.23 7.26
CA GLU A 173 -8.72 -9.83 7.30
C GLU A 173 -8.03 -10.02 5.94
N GLU A 174 -8.45 -11.04 5.17
CA GLU A 174 -7.92 -11.30 3.83
C GLU A 174 -8.26 -10.20 2.83
N GLU A 175 -9.48 -9.67 2.86
CA GLU A 175 -9.87 -8.55 2.01
C GLU A 175 -9.08 -7.29 2.36
N VAL A 176 -8.89 -7.00 3.65
CA VAL A 176 -8.06 -5.88 4.10
C VAL A 176 -6.61 -6.06 3.62
N LEU A 177 -6.00 -7.22 3.82
CA LEU A 177 -4.63 -7.52 3.37
C LEU A 177 -4.46 -7.44 1.85
N TYR A 178 -5.46 -7.88 1.09
CA TYR A 178 -5.43 -7.73 -0.34
C TYR A 178 -5.48 -6.27 -0.76
N MET A 179 -6.38 -5.48 -0.17
CA MET A 179 -6.49 -4.05 -0.45
C MET A 179 -5.19 -3.31 -0.12
N ILE A 180 -4.51 -3.72 0.95
CA ILE A 180 -3.17 -3.23 1.28
C ILE A 180 -2.19 -3.56 0.17
N GLY A 181 -2.18 -4.80 -0.32
CA GLY A 181 -1.36 -5.17 -1.48
C GLY A 181 -1.68 -4.31 -2.71
N GLU A 182 -2.96 -4.14 -3.04
CA GLU A 182 -3.38 -3.27 -4.15
C GLU A 182 -2.93 -1.83 -3.96
N ALA A 183 -3.00 -1.31 -2.73
CA ALA A 183 -2.56 0.04 -2.40
C ALA A 183 -1.02 0.15 -2.47
N VAL A 184 -0.27 -0.84 -1.99
CA VAL A 184 1.20 -0.88 -2.11
C VAL A 184 1.64 -0.86 -3.58
N HIS A 185 0.87 -1.52 -4.46
CA HIS A 185 1.11 -1.47 -5.90
C HIS A 185 0.89 -0.07 -6.49
N SER A 186 -0.04 0.73 -5.94
CA SER A 186 -0.32 2.10 -6.40
C SER A 186 0.43 3.20 -5.64
N MET A 187 1.10 2.90 -4.52
CA MET A 187 1.77 3.86 -3.63
C MET A 187 3.27 3.56 -3.46
N LYS A 188 4.02 3.52 -4.57
CA LYS A 188 5.45 3.12 -4.56
C LYS A 188 6.34 3.99 -3.64
N LYS A 189 6.06 5.30 -3.54
CA LYS A 189 6.76 6.24 -2.65
C LYS A 189 6.54 5.96 -1.15
N GLY A 190 5.59 5.07 -0.82
CA GLY A 190 5.10 4.89 0.54
C GLY A 190 3.85 5.73 0.79
N ILE A 191 3.39 5.72 2.04
CA ILE A 191 2.17 6.41 2.47
C ILE A 191 2.58 7.69 3.19
N LYS A 192 2.22 8.85 2.64
CA LYS A 192 2.42 10.15 3.32
C LYS A 192 1.54 10.25 4.55
N GLN A 193 0.28 9.85 4.40
CA GLN A 193 -0.72 9.99 5.46
C GLN A 193 -1.88 9.02 5.26
N VAL A 194 -2.38 8.45 6.35
CA VAL A 194 -3.64 7.72 6.41
C VAL A 194 -4.67 8.63 7.06
N PHE A 195 -5.83 8.81 6.41
CA PHE A 195 -6.98 9.51 6.97
C PHE A 195 -8.09 8.51 7.33
N VAL A 196 -8.37 8.40 8.62
CA VAL A 196 -9.48 7.62 9.15
C VAL A 196 -10.70 8.53 9.27
N ILE A 197 -11.68 8.32 8.39
CA ILE A 197 -12.82 9.21 8.22
C ILE A 197 -13.96 8.77 9.13
N ILE A 198 -14.35 9.66 10.04
CA ILE A 198 -15.36 9.39 11.05
C ILE A 198 -16.42 10.49 11.00
N GLY A 199 -17.62 10.11 10.56
CA GLY A 199 -18.78 11.01 10.52
C GLY A 199 -19.73 10.73 11.67
N GLY A 200 -19.80 11.63 12.66
CA GLY A 200 -20.69 11.49 13.82
C GLY A 200 -20.03 10.79 15.01
N ARG A 201 -20.67 9.78 15.60
CA ARG A 201 -20.07 9.00 16.72
C ARG A 201 -19.22 7.86 16.19
N PHE A 202 -18.21 7.46 16.97
CA PHE A 202 -17.49 6.22 16.69
C PHE A 202 -18.47 5.05 16.72
N THR A 203 -18.43 4.25 15.67
CA THR A 203 -19.19 3.01 15.66
C THR A 203 -18.28 1.82 15.96
N LYS A 204 -18.90 0.71 16.37
CA LYS A 204 -18.19 -0.55 16.59
C LYS A 204 -17.42 -0.98 15.33
N GLU A 205 -18.00 -0.72 14.16
CA GLU A 205 -17.36 -1.02 12.87
C GLU A 205 -16.05 -0.24 12.68
N GLU A 206 -16.03 1.06 13.01
CA GLU A 206 -14.84 1.89 12.84
C GLU A 206 -13.70 1.43 13.76
N VAL A 207 -14.02 1.02 14.99
CA VAL A 207 -13.05 0.46 15.94
C VAL A 207 -12.52 -0.90 15.43
N GLU A 208 -13.38 -1.78 14.94
CA GLU A 208 -12.97 -3.09 14.40
C GLU A 208 -12.11 -2.94 13.13
N THR A 209 -12.47 -2.00 12.27
CA THR A 209 -11.70 -1.66 11.06
C THR A 209 -10.31 -1.19 11.45
N PHE A 210 -10.22 -0.28 12.42
CA PHE A 210 -8.96 0.21 12.93
C PHE A 210 -8.13 -0.92 13.56
N ASP A 211 -8.74 -1.83 14.31
CA ASP A 211 -8.02 -2.99 14.88
C ASP A 211 -7.52 -3.96 13.80
N LEU A 212 -8.32 -4.22 12.75
CA LEU A 212 -7.95 -5.07 11.61
C LEU A 212 -6.81 -4.47 10.80
N LEU A 213 -6.97 -3.19 10.46
CA LEU A 213 -5.90 -2.38 9.88
C LEU A 213 -4.66 -2.46 10.76
N LYS A 214 -4.82 -2.22 12.07
CA LYS A 214 -3.72 -2.15 13.01
C LYS A 214 -2.91 -3.43 13.01
N LYS A 215 -3.60 -4.56 13.03
CA LYS A 215 -3.01 -5.89 12.89
C LYS A 215 -2.33 -6.04 11.52
N ALA A 216 -3.00 -5.69 10.44
CA ALA A 216 -2.55 -5.94 9.07
C ALA A 216 -1.32 -5.10 8.64
N ILE A 217 -1.22 -3.83 9.06
CA ILE A 217 -0.17 -2.88 8.63
C ILE A 217 0.47 -2.10 9.78
N PHE A 218 -0.17 -1.98 10.95
CA PHE A 218 0.16 -0.91 11.90
C PHE A 218 0.96 -1.36 13.13
N GLU A 219 1.30 -2.64 13.23
CA GLU A 219 2.27 -3.07 14.23
C GLU A 219 3.70 -2.54 13.94
N SER A 220 3.92 -1.94 12.76
CA SER A 220 5.19 -1.30 12.34
C SER A 220 5.18 0.24 12.41
N GLY A 221 4.26 0.86 13.16
CA GLY A 221 4.35 2.29 13.50
C GLY A 221 3.60 3.28 12.60
N ILE A 222 2.79 2.81 11.64
CA ILE A 222 1.97 3.68 10.76
C ILE A 222 0.94 4.55 11.51
N THR A 223 0.64 4.26 12.79
CA THR A 223 -0.29 5.10 13.58
C THR A 223 0.22 6.55 13.71
N LYS A 224 1.55 6.74 13.68
CA LYS A 224 2.21 8.08 13.62
C LYS A 224 1.96 8.82 12.30
N TYR A 225 1.53 8.10 11.27
CA TYR A 225 1.12 8.61 9.96
C TYR A 225 -0.39 8.44 9.76
N THR A 226 -1.16 8.31 10.84
CA THR A 226 -2.61 8.14 10.80
C THR A 226 -3.28 9.30 11.51
N THR A 227 -4.26 9.91 10.86
CA THR A 227 -4.98 11.08 11.37
C THR A 227 -6.46 10.81 11.27
N ILE A 228 -7.17 11.10 12.35
CA ILE A 228 -8.62 10.98 12.38
C ILE A 228 -9.18 12.24 11.73
N VAL A 229 -10.02 12.09 10.72
CA VAL A 229 -10.73 13.21 10.08
C VAL A 229 -12.19 13.15 10.51
N ARG A 230 -12.56 14.08 11.40
CA ARG A 230 -13.93 14.26 11.89
C ARG A 230 -14.73 15.01 10.84
N THR A 231 -15.67 14.31 10.20
CA THR A 231 -16.57 14.90 9.20
C THR A 231 -17.93 15.19 9.82
N ARG A 232 -18.73 16.03 9.15
CA ARG A 232 -20.08 16.45 9.60
C ARG A 232 -20.03 17.17 10.96
N PHE A 233 -19.03 18.01 11.13
CA PHE A 233 -18.82 18.79 12.35
C PHE A 233 -19.01 20.26 11.99
N GLU A 234 -20.19 20.84 12.27
CA GLU A 234 -20.54 22.20 11.83
C GLU A 234 -19.61 23.26 12.44
N ASP A 235 -19.19 23.06 13.69
CA ASP A 235 -18.29 23.97 14.42
C ASP A 235 -16.79 23.70 14.16
N PHE A 236 -16.43 23.14 12.99
CA PHE A 236 -15.06 22.71 12.70
C PHE A 236 -14.04 23.85 12.65
N GLU A 237 -14.52 25.10 12.49
CA GLU A 237 -13.69 26.30 12.55
C GLU A 237 -13.50 26.83 13.98
N ASN A 238 -14.23 26.29 14.97
CA ASN A 238 -14.14 26.67 16.38
C ASN A 238 -13.18 25.73 17.15
N PRO A 239 -11.98 26.21 17.55
CA PRO A 239 -11.02 25.38 18.26
C PRO A 239 -11.52 24.88 19.62
N GLU A 240 -12.38 25.64 20.31
CA GLU A 240 -12.90 25.24 21.62
C GLU A 240 -13.84 24.04 21.51
N GLU A 241 -14.75 24.05 20.52
CA GLU A 241 -15.65 22.92 20.27
C GLU A 241 -14.89 21.69 19.73
N CYS A 242 -13.86 21.90 18.89
CA CYS A 242 -12.98 20.82 18.45
C CYS A 242 -12.24 20.16 19.62
N ASN A 243 -11.67 20.96 20.55
CA ASN A 243 -10.98 20.44 21.73
C ASN A 243 -11.94 19.68 22.66
N LYS A 244 -13.17 20.19 22.82
CA LYS A 244 -14.21 19.52 23.60
C LYS A 244 -14.63 18.19 22.99
N ASP A 245 -14.79 18.10 21.67
CA ASP A 245 -15.04 16.80 20.99
C ASP A 245 -13.86 15.84 21.21
N LYS A 246 -12.61 16.30 21.07
CA LYS A 246 -11.41 15.48 21.31
C LYS A 246 -11.37 14.87 22.72
N GLU A 247 -11.70 15.66 23.75
CA GLU A 247 -11.78 15.15 25.13
C GLU A 247 -12.97 14.21 25.34
N ASN A 248 -14.13 14.49 24.72
CA ASN A 248 -15.28 13.58 24.77
C ASN A 248 -14.96 12.21 24.15
N LEU A 249 -14.26 12.18 23.01
CA LEU A 249 -13.84 10.95 22.34
C LEU A 249 -12.92 10.09 23.22
N LYS A 250 -11.98 10.72 23.91
CA LYS A 250 -11.08 10.04 24.86
C LYS A 250 -11.84 9.42 26.04
N ASN A 251 -12.93 10.06 26.47
CA ASN A 251 -13.73 9.62 27.61
C ASN A 251 -14.84 8.62 27.24
N GLU A 252 -15.08 8.36 25.96
CA GLU A 252 -16.20 7.51 25.51
C GLU A 252 -16.01 6.04 25.91
N ASN A 253 -14.87 5.42 25.57
CA ASN A 253 -14.47 4.11 26.08
C ASN A 253 -12.98 3.80 25.83
N LYS A 254 -12.47 2.76 26.51
CA LYS A 254 -11.05 2.34 26.44
C LYS A 254 -10.55 2.00 25.03
N LYS A 255 -11.39 1.52 24.11
CA LYS A 255 -10.96 1.18 22.75
C LYS A 255 -10.80 2.45 21.91
N ILE A 256 -11.78 3.34 21.95
CA ILE A 256 -11.73 4.64 21.26
C ILE A 256 -10.59 5.48 21.82
N PHE A 257 -10.41 5.53 23.14
CA PHE A 257 -9.27 6.18 23.77
C PHE A 257 -7.94 5.72 23.16
N LYS A 258 -7.72 4.40 23.10
CA LYS A 258 -6.49 3.83 22.52
C LYS A 258 -6.31 4.17 21.04
N LEU A 259 -7.41 4.24 20.29
CA LEU A 259 -7.39 4.60 18.87
C LEU A 259 -6.95 6.06 18.73
N VAL A 260 -7.66 6.98 19.39
CA VAL A 260 -7.39 8.42 19.39
C VAL A 260 -5.97 8.73 19.86
N ASP A 261 -5.55 8.13 20.98
CA ASP A 261 -4.23 8.34 21.58
C ASP A 261 -3.08 7.79 20.72
N SER A 262 -3.35 6.76 19.91
CA SER A 262 -2.33 6.18 19.03
C SER A 262 -2.12 6.94 17.71
N CYS A 263 -3.11 7.72 17.28
CA CYS A 263 -3.07 8.47 16.04
C CYS A 263 -2.25 9.75 16.18
N ASN A 264 -1.71 10.25 15.07
CA ASN A 264 -0.92 11.47 15.03
C ASN A 264 -1.72 12.70 15.45
N ASP A 265 -2.94 12.84 14.91
CA ASP A 265 -3.81 13.97 15.24
C ASP A 265 -5.29 13.70 14.93
N ILE A 266 -6.14 14.66 15.29
CA ILE A 266 -7.54 14.77 14.85
C ILE A 266 -7.73 16.08 14.09
N VAL A 267 -8.20 15.99 12.84
CA VAL A 267 -8.55 17.13 12.00
C VAL A 267 -10.06 17.20 11.85
N TYR A 268 -10.63 18.40 11.98
CA TYR A 268 -12.06 18.66 11.91
C TYR A 268 -12.43 19.34 10.60
N VAL A 269 -13.46 18.85 9.93
CA VAL A 269 -13.95 19.37 8.65
C VAL A 269 -15.47 19.24 8.52
N ASN A 270 -16.07 20.11 7.71
CA ASN A 270 -17.46 19.97 7.28
C ASN A 270 -17.56 19.93 5.75
N ASN A 271 -18.01 18.79 5.22
CA ASN A 271 -18.17 18.59 3.78
C ASN A 271 -19.63 18.26 3.42
N PRO A 272 -20.57 19.20 3.63
CA PRO A 272 -21.99 18.96 3.39
C PRO A 272 -22.28 18.69 1.90
N PRO A 273 -23.38 17.99 1.56
CA PRO A 273 -23.81 17.81 0.17
C PRO A 273 -24.11 19.14 -0.52
N LEU A 274 -23.76 19.29 -1.80
CA LEU A 274 -24.03 20.51 -2.59
C LEU A 274 -25.50 20.59 -3.05
N SER A 275 -26.43 20.61 -2.10
CA SER A 275 -27.86 20.76 -2.36
C SER A 275 -28.24 22.22 -2.69
N LYS A 276 -29.30 22.42 -3.49
CA LYS A 276 -29.72 23.75 -3.98
C LYS A 276 -30.09 24.74 -2.86
N ARG A 277 -30.49 24.30 -1.67
CA ARG A 277 -31.00 25.18 -0.59
C ARG A 277 -29.91 25.95 0.17
N ARG A 278 -28.69 25.42 0.25
CA ARG A 278 -27.55 26.02 0.98
C ARG A 278 -26.26 25.94 0.17
N LEU A 279 -26.37 26.12 -1.15
CA LEU A 279 -25.27 25.82 -2.06
C LEU A 279 -24.01 26.66 -1.76
N GLU A 280 -24.17 27.96 -1.53
CA GLU A 280 -23.04 28.86 -1.30
C GLU A 280 -22.38 28.63 0.06
N ASP A 281 -23.16 28.47 1.14
CA ASP A 281 -22.62 28.11 2.46
C ASP A 281 -21.90 26.75 2.41
N ASN A 282 -22.49 25.75 1.74
CA ASN A 282 -21.90 24.42 1.62
C ASN A 282 -20.61 24.41 0.79
N LYS A 283 -20.52 25.25 -0.24
CA LYS A 283 -19.27 25.46 -1.00
C LYS A 283 -18.20 26.09 -0.11
N LYS A 284 -18.57 27.09 0.69
CA LYS A 284 -17.66 27.76 1.62
C LYS A 284 -17.12 26.78 2.67
N ASP A 285 -17.98 25.96 3.27
CA ASP A 285 -17.59 24.92 4.22
C ASP A 285 -16.61 23.91 3.59
N ARG A 286 -16.89 23.43 2.37
CA ARG A 286 -15.99 22.54 1.62
C ARG A 286 -14.66 23.22 1.31
N GLU A 287 -14.66 24.50 0.93
CA GLU A 287 -13.44 25.26 0.63
C GLU A 287 -12.58 25.46 1.90
N ASN A 288 -13.20 25.78 3.03
CA ASN A 288 -12.52 25.92 4.31
C ASN A 288 -11.96 24.58 4.80
N SER A 289 -12.74 23.51 4.67
CA SER A 289 -12.28 22.14 4.92
C SER A 289 -11.07 21.75 4.07
N ARG A 290 -11.09 22.08 2.77
CA ARG A 290 -9.94 21.89 1.87
C ARG A 290 -8.72 22.66 2.37
N LYS A 291 -8.86 23.93 2.74
CA LYS A 291 -7.74 24.76 3.25
C LYS A 291 -7.13 24.16 4.52
N ILE A 292 -7.95 23.66 5.45
CA ILE A 292 -7.49 23.01 6.69
C ILE A 292 -6.67 21.76 6.37
N LEU A 293 -7.20 20.86 5.53
CA LEU A 293 -6.53 19.61 5.16
C LEU A 293 -5.21 19.85 4.43
N LEU A 294 -5.19 20.77 3.47
CA LEU A 294 -3.99 21.09 2.70
C LEU A 294 -2.91 21.76 3.56
N LYS A 295 -3.31 22.61 4.52
CA LYS A 295 -2.38 23.14 5.52
C LYS A 295 -1.84 22.05 6.43
N TYR A 296 -2.69 21.12 6.87
CA TYR A 296 -2.28 19.98 7.70
C TYR A 296 -1.21 19.13 7.01
N LEU A 297 -1.40 18.83 5.72
CA LEU A 297 -0.44 18.04 4.92
C LEU A 297 0.96 18.66 4.84
N ASN A 298 1.10 19.99 4.95
CA ASN A 298 2.40 20.65 4.97
C ASN A 298 3.22 20.33 6.23
N TYR A 299 2.56 19.91 7.32
CA TYR A 299 3.20 19.56 8.59
C TYR A 299 3.40 18.05 8.75
N CYS A 300 2.88 17.23 7.84
CA CYS A 300 3.10 15.80 7.83
C CYS A 300 4.58 15.50 7.51
N GLY A 301 5.20 14.64 8.31
CA GLY A 301 6.60 14.20 8.17
C GLY A 301 6.86 13.33 6.94
N ASP A 302 7.90 12.51 6.98
CA ASP A 302 8.29 11.67 5.83
C ASP A 302 7.24 10.63 5.44
N ASN A 303 7.53 9.81 4.43
CA ASN A 303 6.63 8.76 4.02
C ASN A 303 6.81 7.50 4.86
N TYR A 304 5.70 6.92 5.26
CA TYR A 304 5.69 5.61 5.86
C TYR A 304 5.99 4.53 4.81
N LYS A 305 7.02 3.72 5.10
CA LYS A 305 7.33 2.46 4.43
C LYS A 305 7.56 1.39 5.49
N VAL A 306 6.90 0.24 5.32
CA VAL A 306 7.23 -0.97 6.11
C VAL A 306 8.61 -1.47 5.68
N ASP A 307 9.33 -2.16 6.57
CA ASP A 307 10.54 -2.88 6.17
C ASP A 307 10.28 -3.75 4.93
N ASN A 308 11.20 -3.74 3.98
CA ASN A 308 11.06 -4.43 2.69
C ASN A 308 9.87 -3.94 1.83
N TRP A 309 9.35 -2.72 2.02
CA TRP A 309 8.29 -2.11 1.19
C TRP A 309 8.55 -2.29 -0.30
N ASP A 310 9.75 -1.95 -0.75
CA ASP A 310 10.13 -2.02 -2.16
C ASP A 310 10.08 -3.47 -2.68
N ASN A 311 10.44 -4.45 -1.85
CA ASN A 311 10.30 -5.87 -2.18
C ASN A 311 8.82 -6.32 -2.21
N ILE A 312 7.94 -5.75 -1.39
CA ILE A 312 6.49 -6.01 -1.48
C ILE A 312 5.96 -5.41 -2.77
N CYS A 313 6.27 -4.15 -3.07
CA CYS A 313 5.83 -3.47 -4.31
C CYS A 313 6.14 -4.34 -5.51
N VAL A 314 7.37 -4.83 -5.59
CA VAL A 314 7.81 -5.75 -6.65
C VAL A 314 6.97 -7.02 -6.73
N ARG A 315 6.80 -7.73 -5.62
CA ARG A 315 6.15 -9.04 -5.61
C ARG A 315 4.66 -8.92 -5.89
N VAL A 316 4.02 -7.92 -5.30
CA VAL A 316 2.61 -7.63 -5.53
C VAL A 316 2.38 -7.13 -6.96
N ASN A 317 3.26 -6.29 -7.50
CA ASN A 317 3.16 -5.78 -8.87
C ASN A 317 3.08 -6.91 -9.91
N ASP A 318 3.84 -7.99 -9.73
CA ASP A 318 3.78 -9.13 -10.63
C ASP A 318 2.38 -9.79 -10.66
N PHE A 319 1.84 -10.13 -9.49
CA PHE A 319 0.53 -10.74 -9.40
C PHE A 319 -0.60 -9.78 -9.82
N MET A 320 -0.45 -8.48 -9.55
CA MET A 320 -1.38 -7.44 -9.97
C MET A 320 -1.41 -7.29 -11.49
N ASN A 321 -0.26 -7.30 -12.16
CA ASN A 321 -0.18 -7.25 -13.61
C ASN A 321 -0.81 -8.49 -14.26
N VAL A 322 -0.52 -9.70 -13.74
CA VAL A 322 -1.17 -10.92 -14.20
C VAL A 322 -2.69 -10.84 -14.00
N LYS A 323 -3.15 -10.37 -12.84
CA LYS A 323 -4.57 -10.18 -12.55
C LYS A 323 -5.21 -9.20 -13.55
N ASN A 324 -4.59 -8.05 -13.79
CA ASN A 324 -5.12 -7.02 -14.69
C ASN A 324 -5.24 -7.53 -16.13
N LEU A 325 -4.24 -8.29 -16.60
CA LEU A 325 -4.30 -8.99 -17.90
C LEU A 325 -5.50 -9.95 -17.96
N LYS A 326 -5.76 -10.67 -16.87
CA LYS A 326 -6.87 -11.63 -16.77
C LYS A 326 -8.24 -10.95 -16.68
N VAL A 327 -8.32 -9.82 -15.98
CA VAL A 327 -9.54 -8.98 -15.94
C VAL A 327 -9.85 -8.46 -17.34
N LYS A 328 -8.85 -7.95 -18.06
CA LYS A 328 -9.03 -7.52 -19.45
C LYS A 328 -9.49 -8.67 -20.36
N GLU A 329 -8.85 -9.85 -20.24
CA GLU A 329 -9.28 -11.06 -20.96
C GLU A 329 -10.75 -11.43 -20.66
N TYR A 330 -11.18 -11.28 -19.41
CA TYR A 330 -12.57 -11.51 -19.01
C TYR A 330 -13.54 -10.49 -19.62
N GLU A 331 -13.19 -9.20 -19.58
CA GLU A 331 -13.99 -8.11 -20.15
C GLU A 331 -14.14 -8.24 -21.67
N ASP A 332 -13.05 -8.55 -22.37
CA ASP A 332 -13.05 -8.77 -23.83
C ASP A 332 -13.99 -9.94 -24.22
N ILE A 333 -13.95 -11.05 -23.47
CA ILE A 333 -14.83 -12.21 -23.70
C ILE A 333 -16.29 -11.87 -23.40
N ALA A 334 -16.55 -11.17 -22.31
CA ALA A 334 -17.90 -10.76 -21.91
C ALA A 334 -18.54 -9.85 -22.97
N ASN A 335 -17.77 -8.92 -23.53
CA ASN A 335 -18.23 -8.00 -24.58
C ASN A 335 -18.45 -8.70 -25.93
N ALA A 336 -17.66 -9.73 -26.25
CA ALA A 336 -17.76 -10.46 -27.51
C ALA A 336 -19.01 -11.37 -27.63
N SER A 337 -19.94 -11.35 -26.66
CA SER A 337 -21.18 -12.15 -26.63
C SER A 337 -20.97 -13.66 -26.86
N SER A 338 -19.73 -14.14 -26.67
CA SER A 338 -19.26 -15.49 -26.98
C SER A 338 -19.09 -16.25 -25.66
N LEU A 339 -20.21 -16.54 -24.99
CA LEU A 339 -20.19 -17.11 -23.64
C LEU A 339 -19.92 -18.61 -23.64
N ASN A 340 -18.66 -18.97 -23.36
CA ASN A 340 -18.34 -20.26 -22.74
C ASN A 340 -18.21 -20.04 -21.22
N VAL A 341 -19.27 -20.35 -20.48
CA VAL A 341 -19.35 -20.26 -19.00
C VAL A 341 -18.15 -20.95 -18.32
N ILE A 342 -17.60 -22.00 -18.94
CA ILE A 342 -16.42 -22.71 -18.44
C ILE A 342 -15.18 -21.80 -18.47
N THR A 343 -14.97 -21.06 -19.57
CA THR A 343 -13.85 -20.13 -19.73
C THR A 343 -13.96 -18.97 -18.76
N GLU A 344 -15.15 -18.40 -18.60
CA GLU A 344 -15.43 -17.35 -17.61
C GLU A 344 -15.12 -17.84 -16.18
N ASN A 345 -15.63 -19.01 -15.80
CA ASN A 345 -15.38 -19.58 -14.47
C ASN A 345 -13.91 -19.94 -14.24
N ARG A 346 -13.15 -20.26 -15.31
CA ARG A 346 -11.71 -20.47 -15.24
C ARG A 346 -10.98 -19.14 -14.98
N ILE A 347 -11.27 -18.09 -15.74
CA ILE A 347 -10.62 -16.78 -15.57
C ILE A 347 -10.93 -16.19 -14.19
N LYS A 348 -12.19 -16.28 -13.73
CA LYS A 348 -12.58 -15.86 -12.37
C LYS A 348 -11.79 -16.59 -11.28
N ARG A 349 -11.53 -17.89 -11.45
CA ARG A 349 -10.68 -18.67 -10.52
C ARG A 349 -9.22 -18.22 -10.56
N GLU A 350 -8.66 -18.00 -11.74
CA GLU A 350 -7.29 -17.49 -11.91
C GLU A 350 -7.13 -16.11 -11.25
N ILE A 351 -8.10 -15.19 -11.43
CA ILE A 351 -8.13 -13.89 -10.76
C ILE A 351 -8.11 -14.07 -9.24
N LYS A 352 -9.01 -14.92 -8.69
CA LYS A 352 -9.08 -15.17 -7.25
C LYS A 352 -7.80 -15.81 -6.69
N GLU A 353 -7.12 -16.65 -7.47
CA GLU A 353 -5.81 -17.18 -7.10
C GLU A 353 -4.77 -16.06 -7.02
N MET A 354 -4.77 -15.10 -7.95
CA MET A 354 -3.85 -13.97 -7.90
C MET A 354 -4.11 -13.10 -6.67
N GLU A 355 -5.38 -12.89 -6.29
CA GLU A 355 -5.70 -12.16 -5.06
C GLU A 355 -5.11 -12.85 -3.83
N LYS A 356 -5.21 -14.18 -3.74
CA LYS A 356 -4.59 -14.96 -2.66
C LYS A 356 -3.08 -14.84 -2.63
N ARG A 357 -2.42 -14.86 -3.80
CA ARG A 357 -0.96 -14.66 -3.89
C ARG A 357 -0.54 -13.29 -3.36
N VAL A 358 -1.26 -12.23 -3.71
CA VAL A 358 -1.01 -10.88 -3.16
C VAL A 358 -1.14 -10.88 -1.63
N ILE A 359 -2.17 -11.51 -1.08
CA ILE A 359 -2.36 -11.63 0.37
C ILE A 359 -1.19 -12.39 1.03
N GLU A 360 -0.75 -13.51 0.44
CA GLU A 360 0.38 -14.31 0.92
C GLU A 360 1.67 -13.48 0.99
N GLU A 361 1.96 -12.67 -0.03
CA GLU A 361 3.15 -11.81 -0.08
C GLU A 361 3.13 -10.72 1.02
N VAL A 362 1.96 -10.09 1.23
CA VAL A 362 1.79 -9.10 2.31
C VAL A 362 1.93 -9.76 3.69
N LYS A 363 1.38 -10.98 3.88
CA LYS A 363 1.52 -11.74 5.13
C LYS A 363 2.97 -12.16 5.41
N GLU A 364 3.73 -12.58 4.39
CA GLU A 364 5.12 -13.03 4.57
C GLU A 364 6.00 -11.90 5.13
N VAL A 365 5.87 -10.67 4.61
CA VAL A 365 6.66 -9.53 5.11
C VAL A 365 6.27 -9.10 6.50
N ARG A 366 4.96 -9.11 6.80
CA ARG A 366 4.47 -8.87 8.16
C ARG A 366 5.13 -9.83 9.16
N ASN A 367 5.24 -11.11 8.82
CA ASN A 367 5.85 -12.10 9.71
C ASN A 367 7.37 -11.91 9.86
N GLN A 368 8.09 -11.61 8.77
CA GLN A 368 9.53 -11.33 8.80
C GLN A 368 9.87 -10.08 9.66
N SER A 369 9.03 -9.06 9.59
CA SER A 369 9.18 -7.82 10.38
C SER A 369 9.02 -8.11 11.87
N ARG A 370 7.98 -8.88 12.24
CA ARG A 370 7.74 -9.32 13.63
C ARG A 370 8.89 -10.16 14.20
N GLU A 371 9.44 -11.11 13.44
CA GLU A 371 10.57 -11.91 13.89
C GLU A 371 11.83 -11.06 14.14
N THR A 372 12.05 -10.05 13.29
CA THR A 372 13.19 -9.12 13.42
C THR A 372 13.04 -8.24 14.66
N GLU A 373 11.85 -7.70 14.92
CA GLU A 373 11.55 -6.93 16.14
C GLU A 373 11.69 -7.77 17.42
N VAL A 374 11.20 -9.01 17.42
CA VAL A 374 11.36 -9.94 18.56
C VAL A 374 12.85 -10.22 18.80
N ARG A 375 13.63 -10.49 17.75
CA ARG A 375 15.09 -10.68 17.87
C ARG A 375 15.80 -9.42 18.36
N ALA A 376 15.37 -8.23 17.93
CA ALA A 376 15.91 -6.97 18.40
C ALA A 376 15.60 -6.75 19.89
N ARG A 377 14.37 -7.02 20.35
CA ARG A 377 13.98 -6.94 21.76
C ARG A 377 14.70 -7.95 22.64
N VAL A 378 14.96 -9.16 22.13
CA VAL A 378 15.75 -10.19 22.85
C VAL A 378 17.24 -9.82 22.91
N LYS A 379 17.74 -9.04 21.94
CA LYS A 379 19.12 -8.52 21.93
C LYS A 379 19.34 -7.26 22.78
N ILE A 380 18.28 -6.56 23.17
CA ILE A 380 18.37 -5.56 24.23
C ILE A 380 18.52 -6.36 25.54
N PRO A 381 19.68 -6.29 26.23
CA PRO A 381 19.83 -7.00 27.49
C PRO A 381 18.76 -6.50 28.44
N LEU A 382 18.06 -7.42 29.10
CA LEU A 382 17.09 -7.16 30.19
C LEU A 382 17.78 -6.57 31.46
N PHE A 383 18.95 -5.95 31.31
CA PHE A 383 19.85 -5.47 32.35
C PHE A 383 20.35 -4.06 32.02
N ALA A 384 19.43 -3.14 31.68
CA ALA A 384 19.68 -1.72 31.81
C ALA A 384 18.72 -1.18 32.88
N ASP A 385 19.27 -1.11 34.10
CA ASP A 385 18.88 -0.23 35.21
C ASP A 385 17.47 -0.39 35.79
N ILE A 386 17.29 -1.48 36.54
CA ILE A 386 16.57 -1.38 37.81
C ILE A 386 17.58 -0.88 38.84
N GLU A 387 17.82 0.43 38.90
CA GLU A 387 18.23 1.05 40.16
C GLU A 387 17.03 0.94 41.10
N LEU A 388 17.03 -0.13 41.89
CA LEU A 388 16.19 -0.24 43.07
C LEU A 388 16.44 1.02 43.92
N LEU A 389 15.39 1.81 44.10
CA LEU A 389 15.22 2.66 45.27
C LEU A 389 15.18 1.76 46.52
N THR A 390 16.33 1.32 46.99
CA THR A 390 16.53 0.76 48.33
C THR A 390 17.49 1.65 49.10
N ASN A 391 17.03 2.87 49.41
CA ASN A 391 17.49 3.58 50.59
C ASN A 391 16.96 2.83 51.83
N VAL A 392 17.62 1.73 52.18
CA VAL A 392 17.52 1.14 53.52
C VAL A 392 18.33 2.02 54.45
N LYS A 393 17.69 3.07 54.97
CA LYS A 393 18.10 3.65 56.25
C LYS A 393 17.33 2.94 57.35
N GLY A 394 18.02 2.05 58.04
CA GLY A 394 17.85 1.76 59.46
C GLY A 394 16.49 1.23 59.93
N GLY A 395 16.51 -0.03 60.37
CA GLY A 395 15.82 -0.42 61.61
C GLY A 395 14.48 -1.14 61.47
N CYS A 396 14.47 -2.33 62.06
CA CYS A 396 13.34 -3.16 62.47
C CYS A 396 12.55 -3.98 61.44
N CYS A 397 12.73 -5.29 61.60
CA CYS A 397 11.84 -6.38 61.21
C CYS A 397 10.36 -6.12 61.54
N SER A 398 9.49 -6.47 60.61
CA SER A 398 8.36 -7.39 60.86
C SER A 398 7.69 -7.78 59.53
N ILE A 399 7.61 -9.09 59.30
CA ILE A 399 6.84 -9.74 58.23
C ILE A 399 5.36 -9.71 58.62
N ILE A 400 4.48 -9.13 57.78
CA ILE A 400 3.20 -9.71 57.32
C ILE A 400 2.95 -9.18 55.90
#